data_AF-A0A6P4AYR9-F1
#
_entry.id   AF-A0A6P4AYR9-F1
#
_cell.length_a   1.000
_cell.length_b   1.000
_cell.length_c   1.000
_cell.angle_alpha   90.00
_cell.angle_beta   90.00
_cell.angle_gamma   90.00
#
_symmetry.space_group_name_H-M   'P 1'
#
loop_
_entity.id
_entity.type
_entity.pdbx_description
1 polymer ?
#
loop_
_entity_poly.entity_id
_entity_poly.type
_entity_poly.pdbx_seq_one_letter_code
_entity_poly.pdbx_strand_id
1 'polypeptide(L)'
;MATLQSIAFSSLVSHHYLHQPRSPTGQVSWTIHRNSHSTFHGQSLQLARPWWSQLKWKSKLSRSVTVMVKPTIQFIQGTDEQTIPDVRLTKSRDGTNGMAIFKFEQPSVFDSSSEVGDITGFYMIDEEGVLQSVDVSAKFINGKPAGLEAKYVMRSPREWDRFMRFMERYSNENGLQFIKK
;
A
#
# COMPACT_ATOMS: atom_id res chain seq x y z
N MET A 1 52.06 -42.57 -5.11
CA MET A 1 52.04 -42.70 -6.58
C MET A 1 50.83 -43.54 -6.97
N ALA A 2 49.82 -42.92 -7.58
CA ALA A 2 48.73 -43.59 -8.30
C ALA A 2 48.02 -42.53 -9.17
N THR A 3 47.51 -42.96 -10.31
CA THR A 3 47.42 -42.26 -11.60
C THR A 3 46.07 -41.58 -11.92
N LEU A 4 46.17 -40.60 -12.81
CA LEU A 4 45.17 -39.96 -13.69
C LEU A 4 43.95 -40.81 -14.09
N GLN A 5 42.80 -40.15 -14.30
CA GLN A 5 42.09 -40.20 -15.59
C GLN A 5 41.06 -39.07 -15.71
N SER A 6 41.26 -38.27 -16.76
CA SER A 6 40.35 -37.24 -17.27
C SER A 6 39.64 -37.82 -18.50
N ILE A 7 38.34 -37.54 -18.67
CA ILE A 7 37.60 -37.89 -19.89
C ILE A 7 36.78 -36.68 -20.31
N ALA A 8 37.15 -36.12 -21.44
CA ALA A 8 36.37 -35.17 -22.22
C ALA A 8 35.44 -35.96 -23.15
N PHE A 9 34.21 -35.49 -23.34
CA PHE A 9 33.37 -35.89 -24.47
C PHE A 9 32.85 -34.67 -25.22
N SER A 10 32.96 -34.80 -26.53
CA SER A 10 32.74 -33.87 -27.62
C SER A 10 31.29 -33.86 -28.12
N SER A 11 30.84 -32.66 -28.53
CA SER A 11 29.93 -32.29 -29.65
C SER A 11 28.92 -33.31 -30.24
N LEU A 12 27.68 -32.86 -30.52
CA LEU A 12 27.17 -32.64 -31.89
C LEU A 12 25.77 -32.01 -31.98
N VAL A 13 25.62 -31.32 -33.10
CA VAL A 13 24.50 -30.61 -33.74
C VAL A 13 23.23 -31.45 -33.94
N SER A 14 22.04 -30.82 -33.92
CA SER A 14 20.92 -31.23 -34.78
C SER A 14 19.97 -30.06 -35.15
N HIS A 15 19.47 -30.11 -36.38
CA HIS A 15 18.84 -29.06 -37.18
C HIS A 15 17.30 -29.08 -37.19
N HIS A 16 16.72 -27.87 -37.43
CA HIS A 16 15.53 -27.50 -38.24
C HIS A 16 14.20 -28.29 -38.15
N TYR A 17 13.09 -27.55 -38.05
CA TYR A 17 12.14 -27.30 -39.15
C TYR A 17 11.03 -26.34 -38.68
N LEU A 18 10.92 -25.15 -39.29
CA LEU A 18 9.64 -24.47 -39.41
C LEU A 18 9.60 -23.69 -40.73
N HIS A 19 8.65 -24.06 -41.58
CA HIS A 19 8.41 -23.48 -42.89
C HIS A 19 7.67 -22.14 -42.79
N GLN A 20 8.15 -21.19 -43.59
CA GLN A 20 7.48 -19.97 -44.02
C GLN A 20 6.68 -20.25 -45.31
N PRO A 21 5.71 -19.40 -45.70
CA PRO A 21 5.98 -18.58 -46.89
C PRO A 21 5.41 -17.14 -46.88
N ARG A 22 6.04 -16.32 -47.74
CA ARG A 22 5.84 -14.90 -48.14
C ARG A 22 4.59 -14.68 -49.04
N SER A 23 3.70 -13.71 -48.78
CA SER A 23 3.50 -12.34 -49.41
C SER A 23 3.13 -12.29 -50.92
N PRO A 24 2.63 -11.20 -51.57
CA PRO A 24 2.07 -9.87 -51.16
C PRO A 24 0.79 -9.42 -51.97
N THR A 25 0.23 -8.22 -51.73
CA THR A 25 -0.61 -7.37 -52.65
C THR A 25 -1.10 -6.15 -51.83
N GLY A 26 -1.26 -4.90 -52.26
CA GLY A 26 -1.44 -4.23 -53.55
C GLY A 26 -2.55 -3.17 -53.35
N GLN A 27 -2.24 -1.87 -53.52
CA GLN A 27 -3.23 -0.77 -53.53
C GLN A 27 -4.29 -1.01 -54.64
N VAL A 28 -5.55 -0.53 -54.51
CA VAL A 28 -6.13 0.64 -55.22
C VAL A 28 -7.62 0.89 -54.81
N SER A 29 -7.98 2.18 -54.75
CA SER A 29 -9.20 2.85 -55.24
C SER A 29 -10.61 2.62 -54.67
N TRP A 30 -11.18 3.77 -54.27
CA TRP A 30 -12.58 4.12 -54.14
C TRP A 30 -13.39 3.93 -55.43
N THR A 31 -14.65 3.53 -55.31
CA THR A 31 -15.71 3.97 -56.24
C THR A 31 -17.05 4.04 -55.53
N ILE A 32 -17.67 5.22 -55.62
CA ILE A 32 -19.07 5.51 -55.30
C ILE A 32 -19.92 5.20 -56.55
N HIS A 33 -21.25 5.12 -56.37
CA HIS A 33 -22.37 4.97 -57.34
C HIS A 33 -22.93 3.53 -57.35
N ARG A 34 -24.24 3.27 -57.34
CA ARG A 34 -25.40 4.10 -57.66
C ARG A 34 -26.66 3.44 -57.05
N ASN A 35 -27.55 4.27 -56.50
CA ASN A 35 -29.01 4.27 -56.71
C ASN A 35 -29.78 2.94 -56.64
N SER A 36 -30.59 2.81 -55.59
CA SER A 36 -31.84 2.04 -55.64
C SER A 36 -32.99 3.00 -55.35
N HIS A 37 -33.85 3.21 -56.35
CA HIS A 37 -35.09 3.95 -56.21
C HIS A 37 -35.98 3.24 -55.19
N SER A 38 -36.23 3.89 -54.05
CA SER A 38 -37.23 3.47 -53.08
C SER A 38 -38.28 4.57 -52.95
N THR A 39 -39.46 4.31 -53.50
CA THR A 39 -40.68 5.09 -53.28
C THR A 39 -41.35 4.59 -52.01
N PHE A 40 -40.79 4.92 -50.86
CA PHE A 40 -41.47 4.72 -49.58
C PHE A 40 -42.00 6.07 -49.07
N HIS A 41 -43.30 6.28 -49.19
CA HIS A 41 -44.02 7.32 -48.49
C HIS A 41 -44.16 6.90 -47.02
N GLY A 42 -43.15 7.22 -46.21
CA GLY A 42 -43.17 7.02 -44.76
C GLY A 42 -43.10 8.38 -44.07
N GLN A 43 -44.18 8.77 -43.41
CA GLN A 43 -44.23 9.98 -42.58
C GLN A 43 -43.13 9.95 -41.51
N SER A 44 -42.33 11.01 -41.46
CA SER A 44 -41.38 11.25 -40.37
C SER A 44 -42.16 11.61 -39.11
N LEU A 45 -42.30 10.66 -38.18
CA LEU A 45 -42.78 10.95 -36.83
C LEU A 45 -41.59 11.46 -36.02
N GLN A 46 -41.49 12.79 -35.89
CA GLN A 46 -40.61 13.42 -34.92
C GLN A 46 -41.15 13.12 -33.52
N LEU A 47 -40.63 12.06 -32.89
CA LEU A 47 -40.81 11.87 -31.46
C LEU A 47 -40.01 12.96 -30.75
N ALA A 48 -40.74 13.91 -30.15
CA ALA A 48 -40.19 14.86 -29.20
C ALA A 48 -39.47 14.08 -28.10
N ARG A 49 -38.14 14.20 -28.03
CA ARG A 49 -37.37 13.67 -26.90
C ARG A 49 -37.95 14.29 -25.64
N PRO A 50 -38.53 13.51 -24.71
CA PRO A 50 -38.87 14.08 -23.43
C PRO A 50 -37.53 14.42 -22.77
N TRP A 51 -37.38 15.71 -22.47
CA TRP A 51 -36.34 16.24 -21.61
C TRP A 51 -36.57 15.63 -20.22
N TRP A 52 -35.93 14.49 -19.96
CA TRP A 52 -35.83 13.97 -18.60
C TRP A 52 -34.65 14.70 -17.97
N SER A 53 -34.96 15.82 -17.30
CA SER A 53 -34.06 16.41 -16.33
C SER A 53 -33.66 15.31 -15.35
N GLN A 54 -32.41 14.86 -15.44
CA GLN A 54 -31.90 13.89 -14.49
C GLN A 54 -31.95 14.51 -13.10
N LEU A 55 -33.00 14.10 -12.41
CA LEU A 55 -33.13 13.89 -10.99
C LEU A 55 -31.84 14.25 -10.26
N LYS A 56 -31.87 15.39 -9.55
CA LYS A 56 -30.89 15.72 -8.52
C LYS A 56 -30.83 14.54 -7.56
N TRP A 57 -29.85 13.66 -7.75
CA TRP A 57 -29.42 12.76 -6.70
C TRP A 57 -28.84 13.63 -5.60
N LYS A 58 -29.70 14.03 -4.65
CA LYS A 58 -29.24 14.30 -3.30
C LYS A 58 -28.69 12.98 -2.79
N SER A 59 -27.39 12.80 -2.94
CA SER A 59 -26.66 11.87 -2.09
C SER A 59 -27.00 12.26 -0.66
N LYS A 60 -27.88 11.49 -0.03
CA LYS A 60 -27.84 11.35 1.42
C LYS A 60 -26.45 10.77 1.69
N LEU A 61 -25.48 11.65 1.89
CA LEU A 61 -24.28 11.32 2.63
C LEU A 61 -24.80 10.72 3.93
N SER A 62 -24.76 9.38 4.01
CA SER A 62 -24.78 8.73 5.30
C SER A 62 -23.70 9.44 6.07
N ARG A 63 -24.11 10.20 7.06
CA ARG A 63 -23.21 10.78 8.03
C ARG A 63 -22.64 9.57 8.77
N SER A 64 -21.62 8.95 8.18
CA SER A 64 -20.65 8.16 8.90
C SER A 64 -20.27 9.08 10.03
N VAL A 65 -20.74 8.76 11.24
CA VAL A 65 -20.18 9.38 12.42
C VAL A 65 -18.75 8.86 12.42
N THR A 66 -17.86 9.57 11.73
CA THR A 66 -16.44 9.50 11.98
C THR A 66 -16.34 9.88 13.44
N VAL A 67 -16.37 8.88 14.31
CA VAL A 67 -15.82 9.03 15.64
C VAL A 67 -14.42 9.57 15.38
N MET A 68 -14.16 10.81 15.77
CA MET A 68 -12.84 11.40 15.61
C MET A 68 -11.92 10.65 16.56
N VAL A 69 -11.37 9.54 16.09
CA VAL A 69 -10.41 8.75 16.84
C VAL A 69 -9.11 9.52 16.75
N LYS A 70 -8.73 10.13 17.87
CA LYS A 70 -7.42 10.77 17.99
C LYS A 70 -6.35 9.71 17.68
N PRO A 71 -5.36 9.99 16.81
CA PRO A 71 -4.27 9.07 16.55
C PRO A 71 -3.47 8.84 17.82
N THR A 72 -3.39 7.59 18.28
CA THR A 72 -2.66 7.20 19.49
C THR A 72 -1.76 6.00 19.25
N ILE A 73 -0.77 5.84 20.12
CA ILE A 73 0.10 4.68 20.18
C ILE A 73 -0.20 3.96 21.49
N GLN A 74 -0.24 2.62 21.45
CA GLN A 74 -0.47 1.79 22.62
C GLN A 74 0.50 0.61 22.65
N PHE A 75 0.99 0.27 23.84
CA PHE A 75 1.74 -0.96 24.11
C PHE A 75 0.89 -2.03 24.79
N ILE A 76 -0.15 -1.56 25.49
CA ILE A 76 -1.17 -2.35 26.15
C ILE A 76 -2.50 -1.83 25.62
N GLN A 77 -3.34 -2.74 25.11
CA GLN A 77 -4.61 -2.33 24.49
C GLN A 77 -5.49 -1.58 25.49
N GLY A 78 -5.98 -0.41 25.07
CA GLY A 78 -6.79 0.47 25.90
C GLY A 78 -5.98 1.46 26.75
N THR A 79 -4.65 1.43 26.70
CA THR A 79 -3.78 2.40 27.38
C THR A 79 -2.96 3.19 26.38
N ASP A 80 -3.27 4.47 26.26
CA ASP A 80 -2.55 5.40 25.38
C ASP A 80 -1.17 5.74 25.97
N GLU A 81 -0.15 5.58 25.14
CA GLU A 81 1.21 5.98 25.44
C GLU A 81 1.35 7.51 25.33
N GLN A 82 1.82 8.14 26.40
CA GLN A 82 1.98 9.60 26.46
C GLN A 82 3.35 10.06 25.94
N THR A 83 4.37 9.20 26.03
CA THR A 83 5.73 9.56 25.60
C THR A 83 5.81 9.59 24.09
N ILE A 84 6.26 10.72 23.54
CA ILE A 84 6.44 10.90 22.09
C ILE A 84 7.73 10.21 21.64
N PRO A 85 7.69 9.30 20.64
CA PRO A 85 8.88 8.58 20.19
C PRO A 85 9.75 9.39 19.23
N ASP A 86 11.05 9.08 19.22
CA ASP A 86 11.91 9.32 18.06
C ASP A 86 11.61 8.25 17.00
N VAL A 87 11.31 8.70 15.77
CA VAL A 87 10.89 7.83 14.68
C VAL A 87 11.91 7.86 13.55
N ARG A 88 12.52 6.71 13.30
CA ARG A 88 13.45 6.52 12.20
C ARG A 88 12.85 5.62 11.14
N LEU A 89 12.77 6.14 9.92
CA LEU A 89 12.33 5.39 8.76
C LEU A 89 13.52 4.86 7.97
N THR A 90 13.45 3.60 7.58
CA THR A 90 14.44 2.94 6.73
C THR A 90 13.72 2.26 5.56
N LYS A 91 14.36 2.25 4.40
CA LYS A 91 13.85 1.62 3.19
C LYS A 91 14.98 0.84 2.53
N SER A 92 14.67 -0.35 2.03
CA SER A 92 15.61 -1.15 1.28
C SER A 92 16.00 -0.45 -0.04
N ARG A 93 17.15 -0.81 -0.61
CA ARG A 93 17.67 -0.18 -1.85
C ARG A 93 16.75 -0.38 -3.05
N ASP A 94 16.12 -1.55 -3.12
CA ASP A 94 15.12 -1.93 -4.12
C ASP A 94 13.74 -1.32 -3.84
N GLY A 95 13.54 -0.72 -2.66
CA GLY A 95 12.34 0.01 -2.31
C GLY A 95 11.10 -0.83 -2.01
N THR A 96 11.24 -2.16 -2.00
CA THR A 96 10.16 -3.12 -1.75
C THR A 96 9.81 -3.23 -0.27
N ASN A 97 10.81 -3.10 0.61
CA ASN A 97 10.67 -3.27 2.04
C ASN A 97 11.00 -1.96 2.77
N GLY A 98 10.10 -1.54 3.65
CA GLY A 98 10.27 -0.42 4.57
C GLY A 98 10.28 -0.92 6.01
N MET A 99 10.95 -0.18 6.88
CA MET A 99 10.84 -0.40 8.32
C MET A 99 10.87 0.94 9.05
N ALA A 100 9.90 1.14 9.93
CA ALA A 100 9.88 2.22 10.89
C ALA A 100 10.36 1.71 12.25
N ILE A 101 11.28 2.43 12.86
CA ILE A 101 11.82 2.15 14.19
C ILE A 101 11.38 3.29 15.09
N PHE A 102 10.71 2.97 16.18
CA PHE A 102 10.24 3.89 17.19
C PHE A 102 11.07 3.71 18.45
N LYS A 103 11.57 4.81 19.00
CA LYS A 103 12.34 4.81 20.25
C LYS A 103 11.68 5.72 21.26
N PHE A 104 11.31 5.13 22.38
CA PHE A 104 10.71 5.84 23.50
C PHE A 104 11.74 5.92 24.62
N GLU A 105 12.09 7.14 25.00
CA GLU A 105 12.88 7.39 26.20
C GLU A 105 11.92 7.51 27.38
N GLN A 106 12.08 6.65 28.40
CA GLN A 106 11.19 6.64 29.57
C GLN A 106 9.68 6.59 29.18
N PRO A 107 9.23 5.52 28.51
CA PRO A 107 7.82 5.37 28.15
C PRO A 107 6.94 5.24 29.41
N SER A 108 5.77 5.87 29.36
CA SER A 108 4.77 5.88 30.44
C SER A 108 4.20 4.49 30.74
N VAL A 109 4.30 3.54 29.80
CA VAL A 109 3.96 2.13 30.04
C VAL A 109 4.75 1.50 31.20
N PHE A 110 5.98 1.95 31.47
CA PHE A 110 6.76 1.41 32.58
C PHE A 110 6.24 1.85 33.95
N ASP A 111 5.72 3.06 34.05
CA ASP A 111 5.15 3.59 35.31
C ASP A 111 3.82 2.91 35.66
N SER A 112 3.12 2.40 34.65
CA SER A 112 1.80 1.77 34.78
C SER A 112 1.86 0.25 34.90
N SER A 113 3.06 -0.34 34.81
CA SER A 113 3.26 -1.79 34.67
C SER A 113 2.71 -2.64 35.83
N SER A 114 2.59 -2.08 37.04
CA SER A 114 1.99 -2.77 38.17
C SER A 114 0.46 -2.85 38.13
N GLU A 115 -0.22 -1.96 37.39
CA GLU A 115 -1.68 -1.84 37.37
C GLU A 115 -2.29 -2.21 36.00
N VAL A 116 -1.55 -2.02 34.91
CA VAL A 116 -2.08 -2.03 33.54
C VAL A 116 -1.71 -3.30 32.76
N GLY A 117 -0.76 -4.09 33.26
CA GLY A 117 -0.37 -5.39 32.68
C GLY A 117 0.90 -5.35 31.83
N ASP A 118 1.21 -6.49 31.22
CA ASP A 118 2.42 -6.68 30.42
C ASP A 118 2.28 -6.09 29.01
N ILE A 119 3.41 -5.70 28.41
CA ILE A 119 3.48 -5.22 27.03
C ILE A 119 3.07 -6.35 26.08
N THR A 120 1.93 -6.20 25.40
CA THR A 120 1.37 -7.24 24.51
C THR A 120 1.76 -7.06 23.05
N GLY A 121 2.14 -5.84 22.66
CA GLY A 121 2.50 -5.50 21.29
C GLY A 121 2.70 -4.01 21.13
N PHE A 122 2.72 -3.55 19.88
CA PHE A 122 2.78 -2.14 19.50
C PHE A 122 1.63 -1.84 18.55
N TYR A 123 0.73 -0.96 18.96
CA TYR A 123 -0.48 -0.61 18.23
C TYR A 123 -0.48 0.88 17.91
N MET A 124 -0.74 1.21 16.65
CA MET A 124 -0.89 2.57 16.13
C MET A 124 -2.33 2.68 15.66
N ILE A 125 -3.14 3.46 16.37
CA ILE A 125 -4.59 3.51 16.24
C ILE A 125 -5.00 4.87 15.72
N ASP A 126 -5.85 4.90 14.69
CA ASP A 126 -6.44 6.12 14.17
C ASP A 126 -7.83 5.84 13.55
N GLU A 127 -8.47 6.82 12.92
CA GLU A 127 -9.78 6.65 12.26
C GLU A 127 -9.80 5.66 11.08
N GLU A 128 -8.65 5.31 10.50
CA GLU A 128 -8.53 4.30 9.43
C GLU A 128 -8.34 2.88 10.00
N GLY A 129 -8.21 2.74 11.33
CA GLY A 129 -8.07 1.46 12.02
C GLY A 129 -6.73 1.33 12.76
N VAL A 130 -6.24 0.09 12.88
CA VAL A 130 -5.06 -0.24 13.69
C VAL A 130 -3.94 -0.81 12.84
N LEU A 131 -2.74 -0.25 12.95
CA LEU A 131 -1.49 -0.86 12.51
C LEU A 131 -0.81 -1.49 13.73
N GLN A 132 -0.38 -2.74 13.64
CA GLN A 132 0.19 -3.45 14.78
C GLN A 132 1.52 -4.14 14.46
N SER A 133 2.36 -4.28 15.49
CA SER A 133 3.57 -5.08 15.46
C SER A 133 3.76 -5.84 16.78
N VAL A 134 4.48 -6.94 16.71
CA VAL A 134 4.92 -7.72 17.88
C VAL A 134 6.41 -7.49 18.20
N ASP A 135 7.16 -6.83 17.31
CA ASP A 135 8.59 -6.57 17.49
C ASP A 135 8.77 -5.35 18.42
N VAL A 136 8.78 -5.64 19.72
CA VAL A 136 8.97 -4.67 20.80
C VAL A 136 10.07 -5.17 21.71
N SER A 137 11.02 -4.29 22.04
CA SER A 137 12.20 -4.61 22.84
C SER A 137 12.43 -3.54 23.90
N ALA A 138 12.47 -3.94 25.16
CA ALA A 138 12.80 -3.05 26.27
C ALA A 138 14.33 -2.89 26.42
N LYS A 139 14.76 -1.66 26.67
CA LYS A 139 16.15 -1.31 26.96
C LYS A 139 16.31 -1.12 28.46
N PHE A 140 17.24 -1.85 29.05
CA PHE A 140 17.57 -1.74 30.48
C PHE A 140 18.93 -1.07 30.66
N ILE A 141 19.02 -0.16 31.64
CA ILE A 141 20.27 0.48 32.07
C ILE A 141 20.39 0.26 33.58
N ASN A 142 21.46 -0.39 34.03
CA ASN A 142 21.70 -0.71 35.44
C ASN A 142 20.54 -1.48 36.11
N GLY A 143 19.91 -2.41 35.37
CA GLY A 143 18.80 -3.22 35.87
C GLY A 143 17.44 -2.51 35.93
N LYS A 144 17.35 -1.23 35.53
CA LYS A 144 16.09 -0.49 35.43
C LYS A 144 15.64 -0.35 33.97
N PRO A 145 14.34 -0.46 33.67
CA PRO A 145 13.83 -0.19 32.33
C PRO A 145 14.02 1.31 32.03
N ALA A 146 14.68 1.61 30.92
CA ALA A 146 15.10 2.97 30.56
C ALA A 146 14.52 3.44 29.22
N GLY A 147 14.17 2.52 28.34
CA GLY A 147 13.54 2.85 27.07
C GLY A 147 12.88 1.64 26.42
N LEU A 148 12.15 1.90 25.34
CA LEU A 148 11.44 0.88 24.59
C LEU A 148 11.64 1.16 23.11
N GLU A 149 12.00 0.12 22.36
CA GLU A 149 12.14 0.18 20.92
C GLU A 149 11.06 -0.72 20.28
N ALA A 150 10.30 -0.17 19.33
CA ALA A 150 9.33 -0.92 18.56
C ALA A 150 9.65 -0.82 17.07
N LYS A 151 9.48 -1.92 16.34
CA LYS A 151 9.73 -1.98 14.90
C LYS A 151 8.47 -2.34 14.14
N TYR A 152 8.18 -1.59 13.10
CA TYR A 152 7.08 -1.86 12.18
C TYR A 152 7.63 -2.10 10.78
N VAL A 153 7.45 -3.32 10.28
CA VAL A 153 7.93 -3.74 8.95
C VAL A 153 6.80 -3.58 7.94
N MET A 154 7.11 -2.91 6.83
CA MET A 154 6.20 -2.68 5.71
C MET A 154 6.72 -3.45 4.49
N ARG A 155 5.91 -4.36 3.95
CA ARG A 155 6.28 -5.21 2.81
C ARG A 155 5.58 -4.82 1.51
N SER A 156 4.64 -3.88 1.58
CA SER A 156 3.87 -3.41 0.43
C SER A 156 3.77 -1.89 0.39
N PRO A 157 3.62 -1.29 -0.82
CA PRO A 157 3.36 0.14 -0.94
C PRO A 157 2.08 0.58 -0.21
N ARG A 158 1.08 -0.30 -0.11
CA ARG A 158 -0.18 -0.01 0.58
C ARG A 158 0.03 0.16 2.09
N GLU A 159 0.85 -0.70 2.71
CA GLU A 159 1.22 -0.57 4.12
C GLU A 159 2.01 0.72 4.34
N TRP A 160 2.91 1.05 3.42
CA TRP A 160 3.67 2.30 3.47
C TRP A 160 2.77 3.52 3.43
N ASP A 161 1.85 3.60 2.47
CA ASP A 161 0.92 4.72 2.36
C ASP A 161 0.03 4.84 3.59
N ARG A 162 -0.46 3.71 4.12
CA ARG A 162 -1.28 3.65 5.33
C ARG A 162 -0.49 4.11 6.57
N PHE A 163 0.78 3.74 6.67
CA PHE A 163 1.68 4.19 7.73
C PHE A 163 1.95 5.70 7.64
N MET A 164 2.22 6.22 6.44
CA MET A 164 2.48 7.65 6.26
C MET A 164 1.26 8.50 6.67
N ARG A 165 0.02 8.05 6.37
CA ARG A 165 -1.20 8.73 6.82
C ARG A 165 -1.38 8.71 8.34
N PHE A 166 -1.03 7.60 8.99
CA PHE A 166 -1.02 7.54 10.45
C PHE A 166 -0.01 8.55 11.00
N MET A 167 1.22 8.52 10.50
CA MET A 167 2.29 9.41 10.98
C MET A 167 1.99 10.88 10.76
N GLU A 168 1.38 11.25 9.62
CA GLU A 168 0.92 12.61 9.36
C GLU A 168 -0.08 13.06 10.43
N ARG A 169 -1.14 12.28 10.67
CA ARG A 169 -2.14 12.57 11.70
C ARG A 169 -1.54 12.60 13.11
N TYR A 170 -0.75 11.60 13.47
CA TYR A 170 -0.09 11.50 14.77
C TYR A 170 0.87 12.68 15.01
N SER A 171 1.60 13.12 13.97
CA SER A 171 2.51 14.25 14.06
C SER A 171 1.78 15.59 14.26
N ASN A 172 0.65 15.78 13.59
CA ASN A 172 -0.17 16.99 13.73
C ASN A 172 -0.74 17.14 15.15
N GLU A 173 -1.12 16.03 15.78
CA GLU A 173 -1.70 16.02 17.13
C GLU A 173 -0.64 16.15 18.24
N ASN A 174 0.56 15.61 18.02
CA ASN A 174 1.61 15.53 19.04
C ASN A 174 2.80 16.47 18.79
N GLY A 175 2.75 17.29 17.74
CA GLY A 175 3.79 18.28 17.43
C GLY A 175 5.14 17.69 17.02
N LEU A 176 5.16 16.47 16.45
CA LEU A 176 6.39 15.85 15.96
C LEU A 176 6.97 16.66 14.79
N GLN A 177 8.25 17.00 14.89
CA GLN A 177 8.99 17.67 13.81
C GLN A 177 9.90 16.67 13.12
N PHE A 178 9.80 16.58 11.78
CA PHE A 178 10.69 15.74 10.99
C PHE A 178 12.10 16.34 10.95
N ILE A 179 13.03 15.74 11.70
CA ILE A 179 14.45 16.08 11.61
C ILE A 179 15.09 15.16 10.57
N LYS A 180 15.28 15.67 9.34
CA LYS A 180 16.03 14.96 8.31
C LYS A 180 17.53 15.09 8.62
N LYS A 181 18.13 14.01 9.11
CA LYS A 181 19.57 13.91 9.36
C LYS A 181 20.32 13.34 8.16
#